data_AF-H9M9T2-F1
#
_entry.id   AF-H9M9T2-F1
#
_cell.length_a   1.000
_cell.length_b   1.000
_cell.length_c   1.000
_cell.angle_alpha   90.00
_cell.angle_beta   90.00
_cell.angle_gamma   90.00
#
_symmetry.space_group_name_H-M   'P 1'
#
loop_
_entity.id
_entity.type
_entity.pdbx_description
1 polymer ?
#
loop_
_entity_poly.entity_id
_entity_poly.type
_entity_poly.pdbx_seq_one_letter_code
_entity_poly.pdbx_strand_id
1 'polypeptide(L)'
;DEPKPLMGIQLPGFVKELTGGMELDPEVQALNARLMDIHRLLQSGMPLDDRPEGARSPSPEPIYDNDGIRINTREFRAREKLTRERQEVISQLIKRNPAFKPPADYRPPKLYKKLFIPVKDFPGYNFIG
;
A
#
# COMPACT_ATOMS: atom_id res chain seq x y z
N ASP A 1 34.89 -18.15 -17.57
CA ASP A 1 33.74 -17.71 -18.37
C ASP A 1 32.54 -17.56 -17.45
N GLU A 2 32.38 -16.38 -16.84
CA GLU A 2 31.21 -16.06 -16.00
C GLU A 2 30.17 -15.32 -16.86
N PRO A 3 28.89 -15.73 -16.83
CA PRO A 3 27.86 -15.04 -17.59
C PRO A 3 27.47 -13.73 -16.90
N LYS A 4 27.68 -12.62 -17.62
CA LYS A 4 27.21 -11.27 -17.23
C LYS A 4 25.69 -11.27 -17.01
N PRO A 5 25.19 -10.60 -15.94
CA PRO A 5 23.76 -10.45 -15.74
C PRO A 5 23.17 -9.54 -16.82
N LEU A 6 22.31 -10.12 -17.64
CA LEU A 6 21.38 -9.38 -18.50
C LEU A 6 20.23 -8.90 -17.60
N MET A 7 20.05 -7.59 -17.45
CA MET A 7 18.75 -6.90 -17.44
C MET A 7 18.95 -5.45 -16.98
N GLY A 8 19.43 -4.62 -17.91
CA GLY A 8 19.19 -3.18 -17.89
C GLY A 8 18.60 -2.83 -19.24
N ILE A 9 17.27 -2.88 -19.37
CA ILE A 9 16.61 -2.30 -20.54
C ILE A 9 16.78 -0.79 -20.40
N GLN A 10 17.87 -0.26 -20.95
CA GLN A 10 18.14 1.17 -20.98
C GLN A 10 17.08 1.80 -21.89
N LEU A 11 16.06 2.41 -21.30
CA LEU A 11 15.09 3.21 -22.03
C LEU A 11 15.83 4.35 -22.77
N PRO A 12 15.45 4.65 -24.02
CA PRO A 12 16.11 5.68 -24.82
C PRO A 12 16.04 7.04 -24.13
N GLY A 13 17.12 7.84 -24.22
CA GLY A 13 17.28 9.12 -23.53
C GLY A 13 16.17 10.16 -23.78
N PHE A 14 15.28 9.95 -24.73
CA PHE A 14 14.07 10.75 -24.92
C PHE A 14 13.12 10.71 -23.70
N VAL A 15 13.04 9.58 -22.99
CA VAL A 15 12.22 9.49 -21.76
C VAL A 15 12.78 10.34 -20.62
N LYS A 16 14.10 10.61 -20.64
CA LYS A 16 14.81 11.41 -19.63
C LYS A 16 14.45 12.89 -19.74
N GLU A 17 14.17 13.36 -20.95
CA GLU A 17 13.78 14.74 -21.24
C GLU A 17 12.29 14.98 -20.95
N LEU A 18 11.44 14.00 -21.22
CA LEU A 18 10.00 14.03 -20.87
C LEU A 18 9.72 13.96 -19.37
N THR A 19 10.58 13.30 -18.59
CA THR A 19 10.41 13.11 -17.13
C THR A 19 11.19 14.13 -16.29
N GLY A 20 11.78 15.16 -16.91
CA GLY A 20 12.38 16.30 -16.22
C GLY A 20 13.60 15.95 -15.36
N GLY A 21 14.34 14.89 -15.68
CA GLY A 21 15.54 14.48 -14.92
C GLY A 21 15.30 14.02 -13.48
N MET A 22 14.03 13.94 -13.03
CA MET A 22 13.64 13.59 -11.65
C MET A 22 13.58 12.08 -11.39
N GLU A 23 13.74 11.24 -12.42
CA GLU A 23 13.77 9.77 -12.35
C GLU A 23 15.16 9.22 -11.94
N LEU A 24 16.10 10.08 -11.52
CA LEU A 24 17.45 9.67 -11.10
C LEU A 24 17.59 9.40 -9.60
N ASP A 25 16.55 9.65 -8.80
CA ASP A 25 16.61 9.31 -7.39
C ASP A 25 16.52 7.78 -7.22
N PRO A 26 17.57 7.11 -6.71
CA PRO A 26 17.61 5.66 -6.59
C PRO A 26 16.48 5.14 -5.68
N GLU A 27 16.00 5.97 -4.74
CA GLU A 27 14.90 5.63 -3.86
C GLU A 27 13.55 5.63 -4.61
N VAL A 28 13.30 6.62 -5.48
CA VAL A 28 12.10 6.64 -6.35
C VAL A 28 12.07 5.43 -7.28
N GLN A 29 13.21 5.06 -7.86
CA GLN A 29 13.31 3.85 -8.71
C GLN A 29 13.01 2.58 -7.90
N ALA A 30 13.56 2.46 -6.69
CA ALA A 30 13.29 1.33 -5.80
C ALA A 30 11.81 1.26 -5.40
N LEU A 31 11.16 2.40 -5.13
CA LEU A 31 9.73 2.47 -4.83
C LEU A 31 8.87 2.06 -6.04
N ASN A 32 9.23 2.51 -7.25
CA ASN A 32 8.55 2.10 -8.47
C ASN A 32 8.68 0.59 -8.73
N ALA A 33 9.89 0.04 -8.58
CA ALA A 33 10.11 -1.40 -8.69
C ALA A 33 9.28 -2.19 -7.66
N ARG A 34 9.27 -1.72 -6.40
CA ARG A 34 8.45 -2.33 -5.34
C ARG A 34 6.96 -2.28 -5.67
N LEU A 35 6.47 -1.16 -6.20
CA LEU A 35 5.07 -1.00 -6.61
C LEU A 35 4.69 -2.00 -7.72
N MET A 36 5.58 -2.20 -8.70
CA MET A 36 5.38 -3.19 -9.77
C MET A 36 5.34 -4.62 -9.23
N ASP A 37 6.22 -4.96 -8.29
CA ASP A 37 6.22 -6.27 -7.63
C ASP A 37 4.92 -6.54 -6.87
N ILE A 38 4.44 -5.57 -6.10
CA ILE A 38 3.16 -5.71 -5.37
C ILE A 38 2.00 -5.89 -6.36
N HIS A 39 2.00 -5.17 -7.48
CA HIS A 39 0.98 -5.34 -8.50
C HIS A 39 0.99 -6.75 -9.09
N ARG A 40 2.18 -7.28 -9.41
CA ARG A 40 2.38 -8.65 -9.88
C ARG A 40 1.88 -9.68 -8.86
N LEU A 41 2.20 -9.50 -7.58
CA LEU A 41 1.74 -10.39 -6.50
C LEU A 41 0.22 -10.35 -6.32
N LEU A 42 -0.41 -9.18 -6.45
CA LEU A 42 -1.86 -9.04 -6.34
C LEU A 42 -2.61 -9.62 -7.56
N GLN A 43 -1.99 -9.63 -8.74
CA GLN A 43 -2.56 -10.15 -9.98
C GLN A 43 -2.30 -11.64 -10.19
N SER A 44 -1.19 -12.18 -9.69
CA SER A 44 -0.78 -13.56 -9.96
C SER A 44 -1.76 -14.61 -9.43
N GLY A 45 -2.60 -14.25 -8.47
CA GLY A 45 -3.54 -15.18 -7.83
C GLY A 45 -2.85 -16.30 -7.04
N MET A 46 -1.52 -16.24 -6.88
CA MET A 46 -0.74 -17.21 -6.13
C MET A 46 -1.00 -17.06 -4.62
N PRO A 47 -0.80 -18.11 -3.83
CA PRO A 47 -0.85 -18.01 -2.37
C PRO A 47 0.12 -16.92 -1.88
N LEU A 48 -0.43 -15.87 -1.28
CA LEU A 48 0.34 -14.72 -0.78
C LEU A 48 1.14 -15.04 0.49
N ASP A 49 0.91 -16.21 1.10
CA ASP A 49 1.60 -16.69 2.29
C ASP A 49 2.15 -18.11 2.02
N ASP A 50 3.45 -18.19 1.73
CA ASP A 50 4.18 -19.42 1.39
C ASP A 50 4.66 -20.20 2.63
N ARG A 51 4.39 -19.69 3.85
CA ARG A 51 4.93 -20.31 5.06
C ARG A 51 4.40 -21.75 5.25
N PRO A 52 5.26 -22.72 5.58
CA PRO A 52 4.84 -24.10 5.83
C PRO A 52 3.95 -24.16 7.07
N GLU A 53 3.02 -25.13 7.12
CA GLU A 53 1.91 -25.14 8.10
C GLU A 53 2.36 -25.05 9.57
N GLY A 54 3.51 -25.65 9.90
CA GLY A 54 4.07 -25.65 11.26
C GLY A 54 4.84 -24.40 11.68
N ALA A 55 5.18 -23.49 10.76
CA ALA A 55 5.88 -22.23 11.05
C ALA A 55 4.93 -21.02 11.12
N ARG A 56 3.62 -21.28 11.08
CA ARG A 56 2.59 -20.23 11.04
C ARG A 56 2.22 -19.79 12.44
N SER A 57 2.12 -18.48 12.63
CA SER A 57 1.53 -17.90 13.84
C SER A 57 0.06 -18.31 13.95
N PRO A 58 -0.48 -18.46 15.18
CA PRO A 58 -1.90 -18.76 15.37
C PRO A 58 -2.77 -17.70 14.68
N SER A 59 -3.85 -18.14 14.04
CA SER A 59 -4.78 -17.22 13.38
C SER A 59 -5.65 -16.49 14.41
N PRO A 60 -6.00 -15.21 14.16
CA PRO A 60 -6.95 -14.49 15.00
C PRO A 60 -8.34 -15.12 14.92
N GLU A 61 -9.20 -14.76 15.86
CA GLU A 61 -10.59 -15.20 15.92
C GLU A 61 -11.35 -14.87 14.63
N PRO A 62 -12.22 -15.77 14.13
CA PRO A 62 -12.94 -15.54 12.88
C PRO A 62 -13.92 -14.36 13.03
N ILE A 63 -13.87 -13.43 12.08
CA ILE A 63 -14.80 -12.30 11.99
C ILE A 63 -15.73 -12.59 10.82
N TYR A 64 -17.04 -12.37 11.03
CA TYR A 64 -18.08 -12.61 10.05
C TYR A 64 -18.77 -11.29 9.69
N ASP A 65 -19.19 -11.16 8.43
CA ASP A 65 -20.07 -10.08 7.97
C ASP A 65 -21.53 -10.37 8.36
N ASN A 66 -22.44 -9.42 8.13
CA ASN A 66 -23.87 -9.54 8.43
C ASN A 66 -24.53 -10.74 7.72
N ASP A 67 -24.03 -11.14 6.56
CA ASP A 67 -24.46 -12.34 5.82
C ASP A 67 -23.85 -13.66 6.34
N GLY A 68 -23.08 -13.62 7.44
CA GLY A 68 -22.44 -14.81 8.03
C GLY A 68 -21.23 -15.33 7.24
N ILE A 69 -20.67 -14.53 6.32
CA ILE A 69 -19.46 -14.88 5.56
C ILE A 69 -18.22 -14.45 6.34
N ARG A 70 -17.23 -15.35 6.47
CA ARG A 70 -15.97 -15.04 7.16
C ARG A 70 -15.14 -14.05 6.34
N ILE A 71 -14.84 -12.88 6.92
CA ILE A 71 -14.09 -11.81 6.25
C ILE A 71 -12.59 -11.90 6.47
N ASN A 72 -12.12 -12.44 7.61
CA ASN A 72 -10.71 -12.40 7.99
C ASN A 72 -9.94 -13.69 7.65
N THR A 73 -10.21 -14.27 6.48
CA THR A 73 -9.47 -15.44 6.01
C THR A 73 -7.98 -15.11 5.87
N ARG A 74 -7.14 -16.15 5.83
CA ARG A 74 -5.70 -15.97 5.66
C ARG A 74 -5.38 -15.22 4.37
N GLU A 75 -5.96 -15.63 3.25
CA GLU A 75 -5.76 -14.95 1.97
C GLU A 75 -6.20 -13.49 2.04
N PHE A 76 -7.34 -13.21 2.68
CA PHE A 76 -7.80 -11.83 2.84
C PHE A 76 -6.80 -11.00 3.65
N ARG A 77 -6.30 -11.51 4.79
CA ARG A 77 -5.29 -10.82 5.61
C ARG A 77 -3.98 -10.58 4.84
N ALA A 78 -3.51 -11.57 4.09
CA ALA A 78 -2.29 -11.43 3.29
C ALA A 78 -2.47 -10.39 2.16
N ARG A 79 -3.63 -10.39 1.51
CA ARG A 79 -3.97 -9.44 0.44
C ARG A 79 -4.18 -8.03 0.99
N GLU A 80 -4.80 -7.89 2.15
CA GLU A 80 -4.95 -6.61 2.87
C GLU A 80 -3.57 -6.04 3.23
N LYS A 81 -2.65 -6.87 3.73
CA LYS A 81 -1.27 -6.47 4.03
C LYS A 81 -0.55 -5.90 2.80
N LEU A 82 -0.62 -6.58 1.65
CA LEU A 82 -0.03 -6.10 0.40
C LEU A 82 -0.74 -4.84 -0.12
N THR A 83 -2.06 -4.75 0.03
CA THR A 83 -2.83 -3.58 -0.38
C THR A 83 -2.44 -2.35 0.44
N ARG A 84 -2.22 -2.53 1.75
CA ARG A 84 -1.70 -1.50 2.65
C ARG A 84 -0.30 -1.07 2.27
N GLU A 85 0.59 -2.04 2.03
CA GLU A 85 1.96 -1.75 1.57
C GLU A 85 1.96 -0.97 0.24
N ARG A 86 1.10 -1.35 -0.71
CA ARG A 86 0.89 -0.62 -1.97
C ARG A 86 0.52 0.85 -1.73
N GLN A 87 -0.41 1.09 -0.81
CA GLN A 87 -0.84 2.46 -0.45
C GLN A 87 0.29 3.25 0.20
N GLU A 88 1.09 2.62 1.06
CA GLU A 88 2.25 3.27 1.69
C GLU A 88 3.32 3.64 0.67
N VAL A 89 3.64 2.74 -0.27
CA VAL A 89 4.59 3.01 -1.36
C VAL A 89 4.10 4.16 -2.24
N ILE A 90 2.82 4.16 -2.64
CA ILE A 90 2.23 5.27 -3.40
C ILE A 90 2.30 6.58 -2.60
N SER A 91 2.02 6.56 -1.30
CA SER A 91 2.12 7.75 -0.45
C SER A 91 3.55 8.29 -0.38
N GLN A 92 4.55 7.42 -0.30
CA GLN A 92 5.96 7.81 -0.33
C GLN A 92 6.34 8.39 -1.70
N LEU A 93 5.87 7.78 -2.78
CA LEU A 93 6.13 8.22 -4.14
C LEU A 93 5.53 9.60 -4.43
N ILE A 94 4.30 9.87 -3.97
CA ILE A 94 3.67 11.21 -4.08
C ILE A 94 4.49 12.26 -3.31
N LYS A 95 4.98 11.92 -2.11
CA LYS A 95 5.77 12.86 -1.29
C LYS A 95 7.11 13.22 -1.92
N ARG A 96 7.75 12.27 -2.62
CA ARG A 96 9.07 12.45 -3.23
C ARG A 96 9.00 12.98 -4.66
N ASN A 97 8.05 12.50 -5.44
CA ASN A 97 7.82 12.92 -6.80
C ASN A 97 6.48 13.67 -6.92
N PRO A 98 6.49 15.02 -6.89
CA PRO A 98 5.26 15.81 -7.04
C PRO A 98 4.64 15.68 -8.43
N ALA A 99 5.37 15.19 -9.44
CA ALA A 99 4.85 14.91 -10.78
C ALA A 99 4.17 13.53 -10.88
N PHE A 100 4.27 12.69 -9.83
CA PHE A 100 3.64 11.37 -9.83
C PHE A 100 2.12 11.48 -9.76
N LYS A 101 1.44 10.92 -10.76
CA LYS A 101 -0.03 10.83 -10.80
C LYS A 101 -0.47 9.53 -10.12
N PRO A 102 -1.18 9.59 -8.98
CA PRO A 102 -1.64 8.39 -8.31
C PRO A 102 -2.59 7.58 -9.19
N PRO A 103 -2.59 6.24 -9.08
CA PRO A 103 -3.59 5.38 -9.73
C PRO A 103 -5.01 5.73 -9.30
N ALA A 104 -6.00 5.48 -10.17
CA ALA A 104 -7.41 5.77 -9.89
C ALA A 104 -7.95 5.07 -8.61
N ASP A 105 -7.41 3.90 -8.29
CA ASP A 105 -7.80 3.11 -7.11
C ASP A 105 -7.15 3.59 -5.80
N TYR A 106 -6.18 4.52 -5.87
CA TYR A 106 -5.53 5.03 -4.67
C TYR A 106 -6.47 5.94 -3.89
N ARG A 107 -6.86 5.50 -2.70
CA ARG A 107 -7.57 6.32 -1.72
C ARG A 107 -6.62 6.67 -0.58
N PRO A 108 -6.26 7.95 -0.40
CA PRO A 108 -5.44 8.35 0.74
C PRO A 108 -6.17 7.98 2.04
N PRO A 109 -5.42 7.53 3.07
CA PRO A 109 -6.03 7.11 4.33
C PRO A 109 -6.77 8.29 4.97
N LYS A 110 -8.02 8.04 5.39
CA LYS A 110 -8.81 9.04 6.11
C LYS A 110 -8.21 9.22 7.50
N LEU A 111 -7.69 10.42 7.78
CA LEU A 111 -7.22 10.78 9.11
C LEU A 111 -8.43 11.17 9.96
N TYR A 112 -8.55 10.57 11.14
CA TYR A 112 -9.57 10.93 12.14
C TYR A 112 -8.90 11.49 13.38
N LYS A 113 -9.47 12.56 13.95
CA LYS A 113 -9.06 13.11 15.25
C LYS A 113 -10.26 13.04 16.19
N LYS A 114 -10.10 12.41 17.36
CA LYS A 114 -11.11 12.44 18.41
C LYS A 114 -11.12 13.83 19.03
N LEU A 115 -12.26 14.51 18.95
CA LEU A 115 -12.50 15.78 19.64
C LEU A 115 -13.35 15.48 20.88
N PHE A 116 -12.87 15.90 22.05
CA PHE A 116 -13.62 15.77 23.29
C PHE A 116 -14.50 16.99 23.49
N ILE A 117 -15.78 16.76 23.79
CA ILE A 117 -16.74 17.83 24.07
C ILE A 117 -16.65 18.16 25.57
N PRO A 118 -16.37 19.43 25.96
CA PRO A 118 -16.23 19.83 27.36
C PRO A 118 -17.58 20.05 28.03
N VAL A 119 -18.35 18.97 28.21
CA VAL A 119 -19.68 19.02 28.86
C VAL A 119 -19.63 19.34 30.35
N LYS A 120 -18.48 19.10 31.00
CA LYS A 120 -18.29 19.37 32.43
C LYS A 120 -18.14 20.85 32.74
N ASP A 121 -17.41 21.57 31.90
CA ASP A 121 -17.17 23.01 32.05
C ASP A 121 -18.39 23.85 31.61
N PHE A 122 -19.21 23.32 30.70
CA PHE A 122 -20.39 24.03 30.17
C PHE A 122 -21.63 23.11 30.11
N PRO A 123 -22.22 22.76 31.26
CA PRO A 123 -23.35 21.83 31.33
C PRO A 123 -24.67 22.36 30.74
N GLY A 124 -24.79 23.67 30.51
CA GLY A 124 -25.97 24.31 29.90
C GLY A 124 -25.83 24.63 28.42
N TYR A 125 -24.68 24.32 27.80
CA TYR A 125 -24.42 24.65 26.40
C TYR A 125 -24.64 23.43 25.51
N ASN A 126 -25.46 23.57 24.47
CA ASN A 126 -25.66 22.50 23.49
C ASN A 126 -24.54 22.51 22.44
N PHE A 127 -23.61 21.56 22.55
CA PHE A 127 -22.49 21.42 21.61
C PHE A 127 -22.84 20.66 20.33
N ILE A 128 -24.01 20.04 20.28
CA ILE A 128 -24.50 19.26 19.14
C ILE A 128 -25.83 19.89 18.75
N GLY A 129 -25.78 20.82 17.79
CA GLY A 129 -26.94 21.60 17.33
C GLY A 129 -28.16 20.76 17.02
#